data_AF-A0A2D7Z9J4-F1
#
_entry.id   AF-A0A2D7Z9J4-F1
#
_cell.length_a   1.000
_cell.length_b   1.000
_cell.length_c   1.000
_cell.angle_alpha   90.00
_cell.angle_beta   90.00
_cell.angle_gamma   90.00
#
_symmetry.space_group_name_H-M   'P 1'
#
loop_
_entity.id
_entity.type
_entity.pdbx_description
1 polymer ?
#
loop_
_entity_poly.entity_id
_entity_poly.type
_entity_poly.pdbx_seq_one_letter_code
_entity_poly.pdbx_strand_id
1 'polypeptide(L)'
;MRLPPFHLHRPTSIDEATAIAVDLLAAGHTFDWVAGGTDLWPNYKWGLNPREHVISLAAVSELHASTPTCIGAMARLHDLSVHQEIHPLIRDAASTVASVLVRRSGTIGGNLCLDTRCFWFNQTEIWRRSIDWCHKCDEGTGADCRVIAGQNELCVATYQGDLAPCLMVLDAELELISGSGPRRIPVAEFFQEDGITRNVLQDGEFLAFIHIPEDAASWRGSYEKLRLRDSWDFPEAGVAVAVSSEGNGGEVRI
;
A
#
# COMPACT_ATOMS: atom_id res chain seq x y z
N MET A 1 -13.14 -6.91 -19.88
CA MET A 1 -13.13 -6.87 -18.41
C MET A 1 -13.94 -5.66 -17.98
N ARG A 2 -15.11 -5.88 -17.39
CA ARG A 2 -15.96 -4.80 -16.88
C ARG A 2 -15.69 -4.65 -15.39
N LEU A 3 -15.72 -3.42 -14.91
CA LEU A 3 -15.65 -3.15 -13.48
C LEU A 3 -17.02 -3.56 -12.89
N PRO A 4 -17.07 -4.37 -11.82
CA PRO A 4 -18.33 -4.69 -11.15
C PRO A 4 -19.01 -3.40 -10.64
N PRO A 5 -20.33 -3.38 -10.48
CA PRO A 5 -21.03 -2.22 -9.94
C PRO A 5 -20.64 -2.01 -8.47
N PHE A 6 -20.49 -0.74 -8.07
CA PHE A 6 -20.28 -0.33 -6.69
C PHE A 6 -20.83 1.09 -6.49
N HIS A 7 -21.07 1.46 -5.24
CA HIS A 7 -21.41 2.79 -4.81
C HIS A 7 -20.13 3.56 -4.46
N LEU A 8 -19.86 4.65 -5.19
CA LEU A 8 -18.69 5.50 -4.95
C LEU A 8 -19.05 6.66 -4.03
N HIS A 9 -18.41 6.70 -2.86
CA HIS A 9 -18.48 7.82 -1.94
C HIS A 9 -17.29 8.76 -2.17
N ARG A 10 -17.52 10.08 -2.08
CA ARG A 10 -16.53 11.10 -2.44
C ARG A 10 -16.42 12.18 -1.37
N PRO A 11 -15.98 11.82 -0.15
CA PRO A 11 -15.78 12.78 0.92
C PRO A 11 -14.73 13.83 0.54
N THR A 12 -14.86 15.00 1.13
CA THR A 12 -14.00 16.17 0.92
C THR A 12 -13.11 16.50 2.12
N SER A 13 -13.32 15.80 3.24
CA SER A 13 -12.53 15.91 4.46
C SER A 13 -12.31 14.54 5.11
N ILE A 14 -11.35 14.46 6.03
CA ILE A 14 -11.10 13.26 6.84
C ILE A 14 -12.32 12.91 7.70
N ASP A 15 -12.97 13.92 8.29
CA ASP A 15 -14.15 13.73 9.13
C ASP A 15 -15.33 13.15 8.33
N GLU A 16 -15.57 13.66 7.12
CA GLU A 16 -16.60 13.12 6.24
C GLU A 16 -16.29 11.68 5.81
N ALA A 17 -15.02 11.38 5.51
CA ALA A 17 -14.58 10.05 5.12
C ALA A 17 -14.79 9.02 6.24
N THR A 18 -14.41 9.38 7.47
CA THR A 18 -14.59 8.51 8.65
C THR A 18 -16.06 8.36 9.05
N ALA A 19 -16.87 9.41 8.94
CA ALA A 19 -18.31 9.31 9.18
C ALA A 19 -18.99 8.32 8.24
N ILE A 20 -18.69 8.39 6.93
CA ILE A 20 -19.21 7.43 5.94
C ILE A 20 -18.78 6.00 6.27
N ALA A 21 -17.51 5.80 6.64
CA ALA A 21 -16.99 4.50 7.03
C ALA A 21 -17.74 3.93 8.25
N VAL A 22 -17.95 4.73 9.29
CA VAL A 22 -18.70 4.35 10.50
C VAL A 22 -20.13 3.95 10.16
N ASP A 23 -20.83 4.74 9.34
CA ASP A 23 -22.21 4.45 8.94
C ASP A 23 -22.32 3.15 8.16
N LEU A 24 -21.38 2.88 7.24
CA LEU A 24 -21.35 1.64 6.47
C LEU A 24 -21.08 0.42 7.36
N LEU A 25 -20.13 0.50 8.29
CA LEU A 25 -19.85 -0.59 9.23
C LEU A 25 -21.03 -0.85 10.16
N ALA A 26 -21.68 0.20 10.67
CA ALA A 26 -22.87 0.08 11.51
C ALA A 26 -24.06 -0.58 10.78
N ALA A 27 -24.14 -0.39 9.46
CA ALA A 27 -25.11 -1.05 8.59
C ALA A 27 -24.69 -2.47 8.13
N GLY A 28 -23.51 -2.95 8.53
CA GLY A 28 -23.00 -4.27 8.17
C GLY A 28 -22.46 -4.37 6.74
N HIS A 29 -22.17 -3.24 6.09
CA HIS A 29 -21.58 -3.22 4.75
C HIS A 29 -20.04 -3.25 4.83
N THR A 30 -19.43 -3.95 3.88
CA THR A 30 -17.98 -3.89 3.63
C THR A 30 -17.67 -2.87 2.53
N PHE A 31 -16.52 -2.21 2.63
CA PHE A 31 -16.05 -1.26 1.63
C PHE A 31 -14.54 -1.32 1.46
N ASP A 32 -14.05 -0.75 0.37
CA ASP A 32 -12.63 -0.47 0.18
C ASP A 32 -12.39 1.04 0.16
N TRP A 33 -11.22 1.44 0.66
CA TRP A 33 -10.67 2.77 0.42
C TRP A 33 -10.05 2.84 -0.97
N VAL A 34 -10.25 3.94 -1.70
CA VAL A 34 -9.54 4.17 -2.95
C VAL A 34 -8.81 5.51 -2.99
N ALA A 35 -7.50 5.41 -3.21
CA ALA A 35 -6.64 6.54 -3.53
C ALA A 35 -6.51 6.70 -5.06
N GLY A 36 -5.33 6.40 -5.62
CA GLY A 36 -5.07 6.46 -7.06
C GLY A 36 -5.76 5.39 -7.91
N GLY A 37 -6.22 4.30 -7.29
CA GLY A 37 -6.93 3.19 -7.95
C GLY A 37 -6.06 2.34 -8.90
N THR A 38 -4.75 2.57 -8.96
CA THR A 38 -3.83 1.89 -9.88
C THR A 38 -3.62 0.41 -9.55
N ASP A 39 -3.98 -0.02 -8.35
CA ASP A 39 -3.98 -1.43 -7.91
C ASP A 39 -5.42 -1.97 -7.76
N LEU A 40 -6.27 -1.22 -7.05
CA LEU A 40 -7.65 -1.61 -6.77
C LEU A 40 -8.49 -1.83 -8.04
N TRP A 41 -8.44 -0.91 -9.01
CA TRP A 41 -9.29 -1.02 -10.20
C TRP A 41 -8.91 -2.19 -11.12
N PRO A 42 -7.62 -2.47 -11.39
CA PRO A 42 -7.23 -3.72 -12.02
C PRO A 42 -7.76 -4.96 -11.28
N ASN A 43 -7.63 -4.99 -9.94
CA ASN A 43 -8.10 -6.12 -9.13
C ASN A 43 -9.62 -6.33 -9.28
N TYR A 44 -10.42 -5.27 -9.16
CA TYR A 44 -11.87 -5.33 -9.38
C TYR A 44 -12.23 -5.79 -10.80
N LYS A 45 -11.51 -5.32 -11.83
CA LYS A 45 -11.72 -5.75 -13.23
C LYS A 45 -11.41 -7.23 -13.46
N TRP A 46 -10.60 -7.84 -12.60
CA TRP A 46 -10.30 -9.27 -12.57
C TRP A 46 -11.21 -10.06 -11.62
N GLY A 47 -12.17 -9.39 -10.98
CA GLY A 47 -13.08 -9.99 -10.01
C GLY A 47 -12.36 -10.38 -8.71
N LEU A 48 -11.27 -9.68 -8.36
CA LEU A 48 -10.53 -9.92 -7.12
C LEU A 48 -11.16 -9.09 -6.00
N ASN A 49 -11.82 -9.78 -5.07
CA ASN A 49 -12.40 -9.25 -3.84
C ASN A 49 -13.16 -7.91 -3.97
N PRO A 50 -14.04 -7.72 -4.97
CA PRO A 50 -14.74 -6.46 -5.13
C PRO A 50 -15.70 -6.20 -3.96
N ARG A 51 -15.76 -4.94 -3.52
CA ARG A 51 -16.72 -4.45 -2.51
C ARG A 51 -17.84 -3.64 -3.15
N GLU A 52 -19.03 -3.71 -2.55
CA GLU A 52 -20.22 -2.97 -2.99
C GLU A 52 -20.09 -1.47 -2.78
N HIS A 53 -19.28 -1.06 -1.80
CA HIS A 53 -19.01 0.34 -1.48
C HIS A 53 -17.53 0.65 -1.63
N VAL A 54 -17.22 1.84 -2.15
CA VAL A 54 -15.85 2.33 -2.24
C VAL A 54 -15.81 3.79 -1.80
N ILE A 55 -14.92 4.12 -0.86
CA ILE A 55 -14.75 5.49 -0.35
C ILE A 55 -13.49 6.09 -0.98
N SER A 56 -13.65 7.16 -1.77
CA SER A 56 -12.53 7.82 -2.42
C SER A 56 -11.90 8.90 -1.57
N LEU A 57 -10.59 8.80 -1.36
CA LEU A 57 -9.77 9.79 -0.66
C LEU A 57 -9.31 10.93 -1.59
N ALA A 58 -9.66 10.88 -2.88
CA ALA A 58 -9.10 11.78 -3.89
C ALA A 58 -9.44 13.26 -3.67
N ALA A 59 -10.60 13.55 -3.07
CA ALA A 59 -11.08 14.91 -2.82
C ALA A 59 -10.77 15.41 -1.40
N VAL A 60 -10.17 14.59 -0.53
CA VAL A 60 -9.78 14.97 0.83
C VAL A 60 -8.47 15.74 0.77
N SER A 61 -8.54 17.06 0.82
CA SER A 61 -7.42 17.98 0.57
C SER A 61 -6.25 17.81 1.54
N GLU A 62 -6.55 17.47 2.78
CA GLU A 62 -5.64 17.31 3.91
C GLU A 62 -4.58 16.24 3.63
N LEU A 63 -4.95 15.21 2.85
CA LEU A 63 -4.10 14.05 2.56
C LEU A 63 -3.09 14.29 1.44
N HIS A 64 -3.04 15.48 0.82
CA HIS A 64 -2.14 15.77 -0.31
C HIS A 64 -0.85 16.48 0.10
N ALA A 65 -0.67 16.80 1.39
CA ALA A 65 0.53 17.48 1.87
C ALA A 65 1.80 16.70 1.52
N SER A 66 2.90 17.40 1.26
CA SER A 66 4.21 16.79 1.00
C SER A 66 5.29 17.73 1.49
N THR A 67 5.70 17.54 2.74
CA THR A 67 6.83 18.24 3.35
C THR A 67 7.95 17.23 3.64
N PRO A 68 9.18 17.66 3.97
CA PRO A 68 10.29 16.76 4.28
C PRO A 68 10.00 15.78 5.42
N THR A 69 9.16 16.18 6.38
CA THR A 69 8.88 15.44 7.61
C THR A 69 7.46 14.86 7.66
N CYS A 70 6.57 15.24 6.73
CA CYS A 70 5.21 14.74 6.70
C CYS A 70 4.70 14.64 5.26
N ILE A 71 4.34 13.43 4.84
CA ILE A 71 3.77 13.15 3.53
C ILE A 71 2.37 12.61 3.72
N GLY A 72 1.37 13.29 3.15
CA GLY A 72 0.00 12.81 3.11
C GLY A 72 -0.17 11.60 2.18
N ALA A 73 -1.06 10.68 2.54
CA ALA A 73 -1.29 9.42 1.85
C ALA A 73 -1.73 9.58 0.38
N MET A 74 -2.28 10.74 0.02
CA MET A 74 -2.68 11.08 -1.35
C MET A 74 -1.59 11.76 -2.18
N ALA A 75 -0.41 12.03 -1.59
CA ALA A 75 0.75 12.49 -2.34
C ALA A 75 1.09 11.51 -3.47
N ARG A 76 1.19 12.03 -4.70
CA ARG A 76 1.41 11.22 -5.89
C ARG A 76 2.86 10.78 -5.98
N LEU A 77 3.08 9.54 -6.39
CA LEU A 77 4.42 8.98 -6.54
C LEU A 77 5.26 9.77 -7.55
N HIS A 78 4.63 10.32 -8.59
CA HIS A 78 5.33 11.17 -9.55
C HIS A 78 5.85 12.45 -8.90
N ASP A 79 5.01 13.12 -8.12
CA ASP A 79 5.34 14.40 -7.50
C ASP A 79 6.46 14.17 -6.47
N LEU A 80 6.37 13.11 -5.67
CA LEU A 80 7.44 12.69 -4.76
C LEU A 80 8.76 12.42 -5.48
N SER A 81 8.75 11.77 -6.65
CA SER A 81 9.99 11.45 -7.39
C SER A 81 10.79 12.67 -7.86
N VAL A 82 10.13 13.84 -7.96
CA VAL A 82 10.75 15.10 -8.43
C VAL A 82 10.77 16.18 -7.35
N HIS A 83 10.21 15.94 -6.17
CA HIS A 83 10.14 16.92 -5.08
C HIS A 83 11.50 17.11 -4.42
N GLN A 84 12.11 18.28 -4.53
CA GLN A 84 13.50 18.51 -4.11
C GLN A 84 13.73 18.40 -2.60
N GLU A 85 12.72 18.73 -1.80
CA GLU A 85 12.84 18.72 -0.34
C GLU A 85 12.55 17.34 0.29
N ILE A 86 12.01 16.38 -0.49
CA ILE A 86 11.79 15.02 0.00
C ILE A 86 13.12 14.26 0.03
N HIS A 87 13.30 13.43 1.05
CA HIS A 87 14.52 12.65 1.22
C HIS A 87 14.89 11.87 -0.06
N PRO A 88 16.15 11.94 -0.55
CA PRO A 88 16.58 11.33 -1.81
C PRO A 88 16.20 9.85 -1.95
N LEU A 89 16.36 9.05 -0.89
CA LEU A 89 15.96 7.63 -0.88
C LEU A 89 14.49 7.42 -1.29
N ILE A 90 13.57 8.24 -0.76
CA ILE A 90 12.13 8.16 -1.06
C ILE A 90 11.89 8.59 -2.50
N ARG A 91 12.54 9.67 -2.96
CA ARG A 91 12.42 10.16 -4.34
C ARG A 91 12.87 9.09 -5.35
N ASP A 92 14.03 8.49 -5.10
CA ASP A 92 14.65 7.50 -5.97
C ASP A 92 13.77 6.24 -6.03
N ALA A 93 13.34 5.71 -4.88
CA ALA A 93 12.43 4.58 -4.83
C ALA A 93 11.08 4.88 -5.51
N ALA A 94 10.47 6.04 -5.26
CA ALA A 94 9.24 6.45 -5.95
C ALA A 94 9.42 6.48 -7.47
N SER A 95 10.60 6.87 -7.98
CA SER A 95 10.89 6.91 -9.42
C SER A 95 10.93 5.51 -10.08
N THR A 96 11.18 4.46 -9.30
CA THR A 96 11.28 3.07 -9.78
C THR A 96 9.93 2.37 -9.90
N VAL A 97 8.86 2.93 -9.29
CA VAL A 97 7.53 2.33 -9.23
C VAL A 97 6.87 2.38 -10.60
N ALA A 98 6.58 1.21 -11.17
CA ALA A 98 5.79 1.05 -12.39
C ALA A 98 6.23 2.00 -13.53
N SER A 99 5.26 2.53 -14.30
CA SER A 99 5.48 3.53 -15.35
C SER A 99 5.14 4.94 -14.85
N VAL A 100 5.61 5.97 -15.57
CA VAL A 100 5.29 7.38 -15.26
C VAL A 100 3.78 7.63 -15.24
N LEU A 101 3.02 6.98 -16.14
CA LEU A 101 1.56 7.11 -16.20
C LEU A 101 0.91 6.55 -14.93
N VAL A 102 1.39 5.41 -14.43
CA VAL A 102 0.92 4.84 -13.16
C VAL A 102 1.26 5.79 -12.01
N ARG A 103 2.49 6.32 -11.95
CA ARG A 103 2.91 7.23 -10.86
C ARG A 103 2.16 8.56 -10.80
N ARG A 104 1.58 9.01 -11.92
CA ARG A 104 0.77 10.24 -11.96
C ARG A 104 -0.59 10.11 -11.28
N SER A 105 -1.06 8.88 -11.07
CA SER A 105 -2.29 8.61 -10.32
C SER A 105 -2.01 7.86 -9.03
N GLY A 106 -1.01 6.96 -9.02
CA GLY A 106 -0.58 6.20 -7.86
C GLY A 106 -0.09 7.12 -6.73
N THR A 107 -0.47 6.77 -5.51
CA THR A 107 -0.17 7.57 -4.31
C THR A 107 0.73 6.78 -3.37
N ILE A 108 1.43 7.47 -2.46
CA ILE A 108 2.27 6.80 -1.44
C ILE A 108 1.44 5.93 -0.51
N GLY A 109 0.26 6.38 -0.08
CA GLY A 109 -0.63 5.58 0.76
C GLY A 109 -1.16 4.35 0.02
N GLY A 110 -1.53 4.51 -1.25
CA GLY A 110 -1.90 3.38 -2.09
C GLY A 110 -0.75 2.41 -2.37
N ASN A 111 0.51 2.89 -2.40
CA ASN A 111 1.70 2.04 -2.57
C ASN A 111 2.02 1.24 -1.30
N LEU A 112 1.85 1.84 -0.12
CA LEU A 112 2.04 1.12 1.15
C LEU A 112 0.94 0.09 1.39
N CYS A 113 -0.31 0.41 1.02
CA CYS A 113 -1.47 -0.44 1.23
C CYS A 113 -1.82 -1.35 0.03
N LEU A 114 -0.90 -1.57 -0.92
CA LEU A 114 -1.12 -2.48 -2.07
C LEU A 114 -1.57 -3.86 -1.60
N ASP A 115 -2.34 -4.56 -2.44
CA ASP A 115 -2.54 -5.98 -2.22
C ASP A 115 -1.28 -6.77 -2.59
N THR A 116 -1.11 -7.90 -1.91
CA THR A 116 -0.06 -8.89 -2.20
C THR A 116 -0.27 -9.55 -3.56
N ARG A 117 0.83 -10.08 -4.11
CA ARG A 117 0.86 -10.70 -5.43
C ARG A 117 1.14 -12.18 -5.34
N CYS A 118 0.44 -12.95 -6.16
CA CYS A 118 0.69 -14.36 -6.36
C CYS A 118 0.20 -14.74 -7.76
N PHE A 119 0.98 -15.57 -8.47
CA PHE A 119 0.63 -16.03 -9.81
C PHE A 119 -0.76 -16.69 -9.85
N TRP A 120 -1.14 -17.40 -8.79
CA TRP A 120 -2.43 -18.09 -8.68
C TRP A 120 -3.60 -17.18 -8.28
N PHE A 121 -3.30 -15.99 -7.75
CA PHE A 121 -4.29 -15.02 -7.31
C PHE A 121 -4.55 -13.95 -8.36
N ASN A 122 -3.51 -13.37 -8.94
CA ASN A 122 -3.60 -12.26 -9.90
C ASN A 122 -3.96 -12.74 -11.31
N GLN A 123 -5.09 -13.45 -11.41
CA GLN A 123 -5.63 -14.02 -12.63
C GLN A 123 -7.12 -13.70 -12.73
N THR A 124 -7.66 -13.82 -13.94
CA THR A 124 -9.10 -13.63 -14.17
C THR A 124 -9.94 -14.59 -13.33
N GLU A 125 -11.15 -14.19 -12.96
CA GLU A 125 -12.11 -15.04 -12.25
C GLU A 125 -12.33 -16.39 -12.93
N ILE A 126 -12.47 -16.42 -14.27
CA ILE A 126 -12.64 -17.66 -15.04
C ILE A 126 -11.48 -18.62 -14.82
N TRP A 127 -10.26 -18.09 -14.80
CA TRP A 127 -9.05 -18.89 -14.57
C TRP A 127 -9.01 -19.40 -13.13
N ARG A 128 -9.26 -18.55 -12.14
CA ARG A 128 -9.26 -18.95 -10.72
C ARG A 128 -10.31 -20.01 -10.43
N ARG A 129 -11.51 -19.88 -11.00
CA ARG A 129 -12.56 -20.90 -10.90
C ARG A 129 -12.15 -22.23 -11.54
N SER A 130 -11.36 -22.21 -12.62
CA SER A 130 -10.94 -23.44 -13.32
C SER A 130 -9.95 -24.30 -12.54
N ILE A 131 -9.35 -23.73 -11.49
CA ILE A 131 -8.43 -24.43 -10.60
C ILE A 131 -9.03 -24.64 -9.21
N ASP A 132 -10.33 -24.44 -9.01
CA ASP A 132 -10.98 -24.44 -7.70
C ASP A 132 -10.33 -23.44 -6.73
N TRP A 133 -10.07 -22.22 -7.21
CA TRP A 133 -9.60 -21.09 -6.41
C TRP A 133 -8.29 -21.32 -5.64
N CYS A 134 -7.97 -20.49 -4.66
CA CYS A 134 -6.80 -20.64 -3.78
C CYS A 134 -7.12 -20.13 -2.39
N HIS A 135 -6.30 -20.49 -1.40
CA HIS A 135 -6.47 -20.06 -0.01
C HIS A 135 -6.77 -18.55 0.18
N LYS A 136 -6.12 -17.65 -0.59
CA LYS A 136 -6.33 -16.19 -0.48
C LYS A 136 -7.70 -15.71 -0.96
N CYS A 137 -8.30 -16.44 -1.88
CA CYS A 137 -9.54 -16.05 -2.54
C CYS A 137 -10.36 -17.30 -2.77
N ASP A 138 -10.80 -17.90 -1.65
CA ASP A 138 -11.36 -19.24 -1.60
C ASP A 138 -12.82 -19.33 -2.09
N GLU A 139 -13.58 -18.23 -2.01
CA GLU A 139 -15.01 -18.22 -2.37
C GLU A 139 -15.83 -19.34 -1.67
N GLY A 140 -15.38 -19.77 -0.49
CA GLY A 140 -16.02 -20.82 0.32
C GLY A 140 -15.81 -22.24 -0.19
N THR A 141 -14.83 -22.49 -1.06
CA THR A 141 -14.57 -23.82 -1.61
C THR A 141 -13.69 -24.72 -0.74
N GLY A 142 -13.03 -24.17 0.28
CA GLY A 142 -12.02 -24.88 1.08
C GLY A 142 -10.72 -25.12 0.32
N ALA A 143 -10.40 -24.27 -0.66
CA ALA A 143 -9.24 -24.35 -1.52
C ALA A 143 -7.93 -24.18 -0.75
N ASP A 144 -6.98 -25.06 -1.04
CA ASP A 144 -5.63 -24.98 -0.52
C ASP A 144 -4.81 -23.85 -1.16
N CYS A 145 -3.74 -23.48 -0.47
CA CYS A 145 -2.67 -22.68 -1.05
C CYS A 145 -2.08 -23.41 -2.27
N ARG A 146 -2.08 -22.72 -3.42
CA ARG A 146 -1.57 -23.26 -4.69
C ARG A 146 -0.04 -23.19 -4.83
N VAL A 147 0.64 -22.54 -3.87
CA VAL A 147 2.10 -22.44 -3.82
C VAL A 147 2.69 -23.50 -2.88
N ILE A 148 2.13 -23.62 -1.67
CA ILE A 148 2.55 -24.60 -0.66
C ILE A 148 1.36 -25.50 -0.35
N ALA A 149 1.37 -26.70 -0.89
CA ALA A 149 0.27 -27.66 -0.71
C ALA A 149 0.15 -28.11 0.74
N GLY A 150 -1.10 -28.24 1.23
CA GLY A 150 -1.40 -28.80 2.55
C GLY A 150 -1.14 -27.86 3.74
N GLN A 151 -0.83 -26.58 3.50
CA GLN A 151 -0.79 -25.56 4.56
C GLN A 151 -1.69 -24.38 4.19
N ASN A 152 -2.65 -24.08 5.05
CA ASN A 152 -3.54 -22.93 4.99
C ASN A 152 -3.48 -22.16 6.33
N GLU A 153 -2.31 -22.17 6.98
CA GLU A 153 -2.06 -21.37 8.17
C GLU A 153 -1.77 -19.92 7.78
N LEU A 154 -0.99 -19.73 6.70
CA LEU A 154 -0.65 -18.42 6.14
C LEU A 154 -0.72 -18.45 4.62
N CYS A 155 -1.20 -17.36 4.03
CA CYS A 155 -1.03 -17.14 2.60
C CYS A 155 0.38 -16.66 2.29
N VAL A 156 1.06 -17.29 1.33
CA VAL A 156 2.42 -16.91 0.91
C VAL A 156 2.47 -15.96 -0.29
N ALA A 157 1.39 -15.20 -0.51
CA ALA A 157 1.41 -14.13 -1.51
C ALA A 157 2.37 -13.02 -1.06
N THR A 158 3.20 -12.54 -1.97
CA THR A 158 4.31 -11.64 -1.65
C THR A 158 3.88 -10.18 -1.70
N TYR A 159 4.27 -9.40 -0.69
CA TYR A 159 4.22 -7.95 -0.77
C TYR A 159 5.33 -7.43 -1.71
N GLN A 160 4.99 -6.53 -2.64
CA GLN A 160 5.93 -6.03 -3.67
C GLN A 160 5.90 -4.50 -3.77
N GLY A 161 5.81 -3.80 -2.63
CA GLY A 161 5.90 -2.34 -2.57
C GLY A 161 7.36 -1.85 -2.47
N ASP A 162 7.71 -0.84 -3.26
CA ASP A 162 9.08 -0.30 -3.31
C ASP A 162 9.37 0.71 -2.18
N LEU A 163 8.36 1.47 -1.71
CA LEU A 163 8.57 2.55 -0.73
C LEU A 163 8.60 2.08 0.73
N ALA A 164 7.95 0.97 1.06
CA ALA A 164 7.92 0.43 2.41
C ALA A 164 9.33 0.25 3.02
N PRO A 165 10.28 -0.49 2.39
CA PRO A 165 11.61 -0.67 2.98
C PRO A 165 12.37 0.66 3.11
N CYS A 166 12.17 1.60 2.19
CA CYS A 166 12.79 2.93 2.25
C CYS A 166 12.32 3.75 3.45
N LEU A 167 11.05 3.64 3.81
CA LEU A 167 10.49 4.29 4.98
C LEU A 167 10.89 3.58 6.28
N MET A 168 11.03 2.25 6.25
CA MET A 168 11.53 1.47 7.40
C MET A 168 12.95 1.88 7.79
N VAL A 169 13.89 1.95 6.84
CA VAL A 169 15.28 2.33 7.16
C VAL A 169 15.44 3.79 7.59
N LEU A 170 14.42 4.62 7.35
CA LEU A 170 14.35 6.01 7.82
C LEU A 170 13.55 6.16 9.13
N ASP A 171 13.18 5.06 9.79
CA ASP A 171 12.34 5.03 11.01
C ASP A 171 11.05 5.85 10.89
N ALA A 172 10.44 5.87 9.71
CA ALA A 172 9.19 6.59 9.52
C ALA A 172 8.04 5.94 10.32
N GLU A 173 7.07 6.77 10.70
CA GLU A 173 5.82 6.36 11.33
C GLU A 173 4.64 6.57 10.39
N LEU A 174 3.63 5.73 10.52
CA LEU A 174 2.36 5.82 9.81
C LEU A 174 1.27 6.32 10.76
N GLU A 175 0.56 7.37 10.34
CA GLU A 175 -0.65 7.83 11.01
C GLU A 175 -1.87 7.24 10.33
N LEU A 176 -2.57 6.39 11.08
CA LEU A 176 -3.79 5.69 10.68
C LEU A 176 -4.99 6.41 11.29
N ILE A 177 -6.07 6.56 10.53
CA ILE A 177 -7.27 7.25 10.98
C ILE A 177 -8.49 6.35 10.80
N SER A 178 -9.34 6.31 11.81
CA SER A 178 -10.70 5.72 11.78
C SER A 178 -11.70 6.63 12.48
N GLY A 179 -12.96 6.17 12.59
CA GLY A 179 -13.98 6.81 13.42
C GLY A 179 -13.64 6.87 14.92
N SER A 180 -12.64 6.10 15.40
CA SER A 180 -12.16 6.18 16.79
C SER A 180 -11.07 7.24 16.99
N GLY A 181 -10.64 7.91 15.92
CA GLY A 181 -9.56 8.90 15.93
C GLY A 181 -8.24 8.36 15.34
N PRO A 182 -7.17 9.18 15.39
CA PRO A 182 -5.87 8.83 14.84
C PRO A 182 -5.05 7.95 15.79
N ARG A 183 -4.21 7.09 15.23
CA ARG A 183 -3.11 6.43 15.93
C ARG A 183 -1.85 6.40 15.06
N ARG A 184 -0.68 6.36 15.69
CA ARG A 184 0.61 6.23 15.02
C ARG A 184 1.25 4.90 15.32
N ILE A 185 1.91 4.33 14.31
CA ILE A 185 2.73 3.12 14.45
C ILE A 185 4.01 3.26 13.63
N PRO A 186 5.12 2.62 14.01
CA PRO A 186 6.30 2.49 13.14
C PRO A 186 5.93 1.79 11.83
N VAL A 187 6.51 2.22 10.70
CA VAL A 187 6.28 1.57 9.39
C VAL A 187 6.64 0.08 9.43
N ALA A 188 7.68 -0.29 10.17
CA ALA A 188 8.10 -1.68 10.34
C ALA A 188 7.02 -2.57 11.00
N GLU A 189 6.16 -1.99 11.83
CA GLU A 189 5.08 -2.69 12.53
C GLU A 189 3.75 -2.68 11.76
N PHE A 190 3.70 -2.00 10.60
CA PHE A 190 2.47 -1.92 9.80
C PHE A 190 2.14 -3.22 9.07
N PHE A 191 3.16 -3.97 8.65
CA PHE A 191 3.01 -5.13 7.78
C PHE A 191 2.88 -6.43 8.58
N GLN A 192 2.11 -7.37 8.05
CA GLN A 192 1.99 -8.72 8.60
C GLN A 192 2.49 -9.74 7.59
N GLU A 193 3.17 -10.79 8.06
CA GLU A 193 3.70 -11.89 7.25
C GLU A 193 2.59 -12.89 6.85
N ASP A 194 1.45 -12.38 6.39
CA ASP A 194 0.35 -13.14 5.84
C ASP A 194 -0.16 -12.46 4.56
N GLY A 195 -0.18 -13.19 3.46
CA GLY A 195 -0.67 -12.71 2.17
C GLY A 195 -2.14 -12.29 2.18
N ILE A 196 -2.99 -12.80 3.08
CA ILE A 196 -4.40 -12.37 3.19
C ILE A 196 -4.48 -11.06 3.98
N THR A 197 -4.01 -11.09 5.23
CA THR A 197 -4.17 -9.98 6.18
C THR A 197 -3.23 -8.81 5.85
N ARG A 198 -2.00 -9.09 5.42
CA ARG A 198 -0.91 -8.23 4.89
C ARG A 198 -0.48 -7.00 5.70
N ASN A 199 -1.34 -6.42 6.51
CA ASN A 199 -1.06 -5.26 7.36
C ASN A 199 -1.98 -5.24 8.60
N VAL A 200 -1.76 -4.27 9.48
CA VAL A 200 -2.46 -4.14 10.78
C VAL A 200 -3.65 -3.15 10.76
N LEU A 201 -4.12 -2.74 9.57
CA LEU A 201 -5.29 -1.88 9.47
C LEU A 201 -6.52 -2.58 10.05
N GLN A 202 -7.25 -1.86 10.90
CA GLN A 202 -8.55 -2.31 11.41
C GLN A 202 -9.67 -1.91 10.44
N ASP A 203 -10.86 -2.48 10.66
CA ASP A 203 -12.04 -2.13 9.87
C ASP A 203 -12.32 -0.62 9.94
N GLY A 204 -12.41 0.01 8.77
CA GLY A 204 -12.62 1.45 8.64
C GLY A 204 -11.40 2.32 8.97
N GLU A 205 -10.23 1.75 9.25
CA GLU A 205 -8.98 2.51 9.24
C GLU A 205 -8.46 2.73 7.83
N PHE A 206 -7.82 3.87 7.61
CA PHE A 206 -6.98 4.12 6.44
C PHE A 206 -5.69 4.82 6.85
N LEU A 207 -4.64 4.65 6.04
CA LEU A 207 -3.40 5.39 6.16
C LEU A 207 -3.60 6.84 5.71
N ALA A 208 -3.35 7.80 6.59
CA ALA A 208 -3.54 9.22 6.32
C ALA A 208 -2.22 9.98 6.10
N PHE A 209 -1.20 9.76 6.94
CA PHE A 209 0.08 10.46 6.85
C PHE A 209 1.26 9.53 7.11
N ILE A 210 2.39 9.86 6.51
CA ILE A 210 3.71 9.27 6.76
C ILE A 210 4.55 10.35 7.42
N HIS A 211 4.98 10.12 8.65
CA HIS A 211 5.85 11.02 9.41
C HIS A 211 7.28 10.54 9.32
N ILE A 212 8.18 11.41 8.87
CA ILE A 212 9.59 11.13 8.72
C ILE A 212 10.32 11.90 9.83
N PRO A 213 11.14 11.23 10.66
CA PRO A 213 11.93 11.88 11.70
C PRO A 213 12.80 13.03 11.15
N GLU A 214 12.98 14.11 11.91
CA GLU A 214 13.79 15.25 11.47
C GLU A 214 15.25 14.88 11.22
N ASP A 215 15.79 13.97 12.03
CA ASP A 215 17.14 13.46 11.91
C ASP A 215 17.31 12.56 10.67
N ALA A 216 16.24 12.05 10.06
CA ALA A 216 16.32 11.32 8.78
C ALA A 216 17.05 12.11 7.69
N ALA A 217 17.07 13.45 7.77
CA ALA A 217 17.80 14.31 6.85
C ALA A 217 19.34 14.15 6.90
N SER A 218 19.90 13.67 8.03
CA SER A 218 21.35 13.38 8.14
C SER A 218 21.71 11.99 7.61
N TRP A 219 20.73 11.14 7.35
CA TRP A 219 20.95 9.80 6.81
C TRP A 219 21.22 9.85 5.31
N ARG A 220 22.06 8.93 4.84
CA ARG A 220 22.28 8.70 3.41
C ARG A 220 21.79 7.31 3.08
N GLY A 221 20.92 7.17 2.07
CA GLY A 221 20.39 5.87 1.69
C GLY A 221 20.35 5.62 0.20
N SER A 222 20.20 4.34 -0.15
CA SER A 222 19.96 3.88 -1.52
C SER A 222 18.90 2.78 -1.52
N TYR A 223 18.13 2.67 -2.61
CA TYR A 223 17.19 1.59 -2.85
C TYR A 223 17.56 0.89 -4.16
N GLU A 224 17.80 -0.42 -4.07
CA GLU A 224 18.09 -1.25 -5.23
C GLU A 224 16.92 -2.19 -5.51
N LYS A 225 16.49 -2.21 -6.76
CA LYS A 225 15.35 -3.01 -7.24
C LYS A 225 15.81 -4.00 -8.29
N LEU A 226 15.73 -5.28 -7.97
CA LEU A 226 15.91 -6.36 -8.93
C LEU A 226 14.61 -6.59 -9.72
N ARG A 227 14.71 -6.60 -11.04
CA ARG A 227 13.59 -6.84 -11.97
C ARG A 227 14.10 -7.24 -13.35
N LEU A 228 13.29 -7.98 -14.09
CA LEU A 228 13.62 -8.40 -15.46
C LEU A 228 13.63 -7.24 -16.48
N ARG A 229 12.64 -6.34 -16.44
CA ARG A 229 12.57 -5.16 -17.32
C ARG A 229 13.01 -3.91 -16.59
N ASP A 230 13.71 -3.02 -17.28
CA ASP A 230 14.20 -1.74 -16.72
C ASP A 230 13.09 -0.77 -16.26
N SER A 231 11.82 -1.08 -16.51
CA SER A 231 10.67 -0.29 -16.07
C SER A 231 9.43 -1.18 -15.92
N TRP A 232 8.40 -0.64 -15.26
CA TRP A 232 7.08 -1.25 -15.07
C TRP A 232 7.04 -2.41 -14.05
N ASP A 233 8.01 -3.31 -14.04
CA ASP A 233 7.98 -4.50 -13.18
C ASP A 233 7.94 -4.18 -11.68
N PHE A 234 7.23 -5.04 -10.95
CA PHE A 234 7.34 -5.15 -9.50
C PHE A 234 8.75 -5.61 -9.11
N PRO A 235 9.21 -5.34 -7.86
CA PRO A 235 10.48 -5.89 -7.38
C PRO A 235 10.39 -7.42 -7.29
N GLU A 236 11.32 -8.11 -7.96
CA GLU A 236 11.62 -9.52 -7.65
C GLU A 236 12.34 -9.61 -6.30
N ALA A 237 13.20 -8.62 -6.04
CA ALA A 237 13.74 -8.28 -4.74
C ALA A 237 13.96 -6.76 -4.66
N GLY A 238 13.80 -6.19 -3.48
CA GLY A 238 14.06 -4.77 -3.21
C GLY A 238 14.81 -4.64 -1.90
N VAL A 239 15.87 -3.85 -1.87
CA VAL A 239 16.68 -3.61 -0.67
C VAL A 239 16.86 -2.11 -0.51
N ALA A 240 16.44 -1.57 0.63
CA ALA A 240 16.80 -0.22 1.05
C ALA A 240 17.95 -0.31 2.05
N VAL A 241 18.87 0.64 2.01
CA VAL A 241 19.92 0.78 3.02
C VAL A 241 20.00 2.25 3.40
N ALA A 242 20.14 2.53 4.69
CA ALA A 242 20.45 3.86 5.20
C ALA A 242 21.67 3.81 6.13
N VAL A 243 22.56 4.81 6.01
CA VAL A 243 23.75 4.95 6.84
C VAL A 243 23.80 6.34 7.46
N SER A 244 24.14 6.40 8.74
CA SER A 244 24.45 7.63 9.46
C SER A 244 25.91 7.60 9.91
N SER A 245 26.64 8.69 9.66
CA SER A 245 28.06 8.83 10.02
C SER A 245 28.28 9.69 11.26
N GLU A 246 27.28 9.84 12.13
CA GLU A 246 27.44 10.61 13.37
C GLU A 246 28.27 9.83 14.40
N GLY A 247 29.47 10.33 14.72
CA GLY A 247 30.36 9.77 15.75
C GLY A 247 31.26 8.62 15.28
N ASN A 248 32.08 8.09 16.20
CA ASN A 248 33.13 7.09 15.94
C ASN A 248 32.60 5.66 15.66
N GLY A 249 31.31 5.51 15.39
CA GLY A 249 30.66 4.26 15.02
C GLY A 249 29.39 4.57 14.24
N GLY A 250 29.46 4.51 12.91
CA GLY A 250 28.30 4.76 12.06
C GLY A 250 27.21 3.70 12.25
N GLU A 251 25.95 4.12 12.16
CA GLU A 251 24.79 3.24 12.21
C GLU A 251 24.39 2.85 10.78
N VAL A 252 23.98 1.59 10.59
CA VAL A 252 23.51 1.05 9.31
C VAL A 252 22.17 0.36 9.52
N ARG A 253 21.21 0.67 8.65
CA ARG A 253 19.87 0.07 8.60
C ARG A 253 19.63 -0.53 7.23
N ILE A 254 19.03 -1.72 7.19
CA ILE A 254 18.74 -2.51 5.97
C ILE A 254 17.32 -3.04 6.08
#